data_AF-A0A6J4K298-F1
#
_entry.id   AF-A0A6J4K298-F1
#
_cell.length_a   1.000
_cell.length_b   1.000
_cell.length_c   1.000
_cell.angle_alpha   90.00
_cell.angle_beta   90.00
_cell.angle_gamma   90.00
#
_symmetry.space_group_name_H-M   'P 1'
#
loop_
_entity.id
_entity.type
_entity.pdbx_description
1 polymer ?
#
loop_
_entity_poly.entity_id
_entity_poly.type
_entity_poly.pdbx_seq_one_letter_code
_entity_poly.pdbx_strand_id
1 'polypeptide(L)'
;MQLTALGDCFAELGPKAARLRDLAAHGFPVPEAYVVPSLPAGPDGLPDQLVEDLRKLMDGPFAGVPVVVRSSASDEDLPLANAPGVYESFLDRRTVEQVVTAVELCRRSLDSAEARAYRRLTGGTAEPVMSVLVQRMVACDYAGVLYTRHPTAETGTMLAEATAGLGTAVVAGLGATDRFALQRRRAWTRPESWSVGETTLPELLTVLGHLLEEHFGGPQDVEWGVADGQLHVFQSRDAALSRVPLPLPGARPATGPGDLLVVSPGYAVGRLSADGPPAAGDPPTVVLLDDLPTTRALEALAPASGLLVRRGTVCSHSAALCRELGLPVAVAPPDVDRLLGAPVLLDAVVGTVRALADLPPVDRKKGIFAAVRQLAARRVGPVVRADRYEGVVFDPVAQGRILAHLARGGAPVVTVRQRILPYDDPDRTYCGISARIQLTGDSGRVQFKRANVLPDRPYRFDEEVHVPIDRVTDGERLLELLGYRPFEPQERSVEVVELPGLRVCVNTWPGAPQSYLGIETDDPAALLALLDAAGVPVAECGPLDGKDLFDRMGVRLDRLTFGAR
;
A
#
# COMPACT_ATOMS: atom_id res chain seq x y z
N MET A 1 31.20 12.23 23.35
CA MET A 1 30.66 11.24 22.40
C MET A 1 31.67 10.11 22.34
N GLN A 2 31.45 9.05 23.12
CA GLN A 2 32.34 7.88 23.19
C GLN A 2 31.68 6.72 22.45
N LEU A 3 32.50 5.82 21.90
CA LEU A 3 32.04 4.52 21.43
C LEU A 3 31.50 3.72 22.63
N THR A 4 30.35 3.06 22.50
CA THR A 4 29.75 2.31 23.62
C THR A 4 29.30 0.95 23.15
N ALA A 5 29.45 -0.08 23.99
CA ALA A 5 28.85 -1.38 23.73
C ALA A 5 27.32 -1.23 23.60
N LEU A 6 26.70 -1.98 22.70
CA LEU A 6 25.27 -1.84 22.39
C LEU A 6 24.38 -1.95 23.64
N GLY A 7 24.69 -2.90 24.52
CA GLY A 7 23.98 -3.14 25.79
C GLY A 7 24.10 -2.00 26.81
N ASP A 8 25.19 -1.23 26.76
CA ASP A 8 25.51 -0.18 27.72
C ASP A 8 25.13 1.22 27.21
N CYS A 9 24.49 1.31 26.04
CA CYS A 9 24.19 2.61 25.44
C CYS A 9 22.89 3.22 26.00
N PHE A 10 23.04 4.36 26.69
CA PHE A 10 21.95 5.17 27.24
C PHE A 10 21.60 6.42 26.41
N ALA A 11 22.36 6.69 25.35
CA ALA A 11 22.12 7.82 24.45
C ALA A 11 20.93 7.55 23.51
N GLU A 12 20.43 8.59 22.83
CA GLU A 12 19.50 8.43 21.71
C GLU A 12 20.17 7.60 20.61
N LEU A 13 19.73 6.34 20.52
CA LEU A 13 20.09 5.41 19.48
C LEU A 13 19.18 5.65 18.27
N GLY A 14 19.70 5.45 17.06
CA GLY A 14 18.80 5.27 15.93
C GLY A 14 17.95 3.99 16.12
N PRO A 15 16.77 3.89 15.48
CA PRO A 15 15.81 2.82 15.74
C PRO A 15 16.38 1.41 15.52
N LYS A 16 17.22 1.20 14.51
CA LYS A 16 17.90 -0.10 14.28
C LYS A 16 18.77 -0.52 15.47
N ALA A 17 19.63 0.38 15.94
CA ALA A 17 20.46 0.13 17.11
C ALA A 17 19.62 -0.08 18.37
N ALA A 18 18.56 0.71 18.57
CA ALA A 18 17.65 0.55 19.70
C ALA A 18 16.97 -0.83 19.71
N ARG A 19 16.50 -1.30 18.55
CA ARG A 19 15.88 -2.63 18.39
C ARG A 19 16.86 -3.76 18.65
N LEU A 20 18.08 -3.69 18.11
CA LEU A 20 19.09 -4.72 18.35
C LEU A 20 19.50 -4.80 19.83
N ARG A 21 19.62 -3.65 20.51
CA ARG A 21 19.87 -3.62 21.97
C ARG A 21 18.75 -4.31 22.74
N ASP A 22 17.51 -4.00 22.39
CA ASP A 22 16.33 -4.58 23.03
C ASP A 22 16.27 -6.11 22.83
N LEU A 23 16.53 -6.58 21.61
CA LEU A 23 16.63 -8.02 21.32
C LEU A 23 17.73 -8.71 22.13
N ALA A 24 18.94 -8.12 22.19
CA ALA A 24 20.05 -8.66 22.96
C ALA A 24 19.70 -8.74 24.47
N ALA A 25 19.07 -7.71 25.02
CA ALA A 25 18.64 -7.66 26.42
C ALA A 25 17.58 -8.74 26.75
N HIS A 26 16.81 -9.17 25.76
CA HIS A 26 15.80 -10.23 25.89
C HIS A 26 16.29 -11.60 25.38
N GLY A 27 17.61 -11.80 25.28
CA GLY A 27 18.24 -13.10 25.01
C GLY A 27 18.06 -13.64 23.59
N PHE A 28 17.71 -12.78 22.62
CA PHE A 28 17.76 -13.15 21.21
C PHE A 28 19.22 -13.18 20.73
N PRO A 29 19.56 -13.97 19.70
CA PRO A 29 20.96 -14.23 19.35
C PRO A 29 21.54 -13.11 18.47
N VAL A 30 21.68 -11.92 19.05
CA VAL A 30 22.24 -10.74 18.37
C VAL A 30 23.76 -10.76 18.47
N PRO A 31 24.51 -10.63 17.35
CA PRO A 31 25.97 -10.51 17.40
C PRO A 31 26.41 -9.26 18.15
N GLU A 32 27.52 -9.39 18.88
CA GLU A 32 28.15 -8.30 19.63
C GLU A 32 28.36 -7.05 18.75
N ALA A 33 27.98 -5.89 19.28
CA ALA A 33 28.02 -4.63 18.55
C ALA A 33 28.36 -3.46 19.47
N TYR A 34 28.93 -2.43 18.86
CA TYR A 34 29.21 -1.15 19.45
C TYR A 34 28.52 -0.06 18.64
N VAL A 35 28.15 1.04 19.31
CA VAL A 35 27.47 2.17 18.70
C VAL A 35 28.39 3.38 18.70
N VAL A 36 28.59 3.93 17.50
CA VAL A 36 29.03 5.30 17.30
C VAL A 36 27.79 6.19 17.42
N PRO A 37 27.73 7.10 18.42
CA PRO A 37 26.57 7.96 18.60
C PRO A 37 26.42 8.93 17.42
N SER A 38 25.23 9.49 17.26
CA SER A 38 25.03 10.59 16.32
C SER A 38 26.00 11.74 16.60
N LEU A 39 26.64 12.20 15.54
CA LEU A 39 27.64 13.26 15.57
C LEU A 39 27.07 14.47 14.79
N PRO A 40 27.21 15.70 15.32
CA PRO A 40 26.74 16.90 14.64
C PRO A 40 27.42 17.06 13.28
N ALA A 41 26.76 17.78 12.37
CA ALA A 41 27.38 18.24 11.14
C ALA A 41 28.60 19.11 11.49
N GLY A 42 29.76 18.78 10.94
CA GLY A 42 31.04 19.39 11.30
C GLY A 42 32.10 19.15 10.23
N PRO A 43 33.34 19.66 10.41
CA PRO A 43 34.41 19.47 9.43
C PRO A 43 34.69 17.99 9.15
N ASP A 44 35.25 17.69 7.97
CA ASP A 44 35.54 16.33 7.53
C ASP A 44 36.37 15.57 8.58
N GLY A 45 35.90 14.36 8.95
CA GLY A 45 36.60 13.46 9.86
C GLY A 45 35.78 13.02 11.07
N LEU A 46 36.18 11.89 11.66
CA LEU A 46 35.75 11.50 13.01
C LEU A 46 36.61 12.19 14.07
N PRO A 47 36.06 12.52 15.26
CA PRO A 47 36.87 13.03 16.37
C PRO A 47 38.01 12.08 16.76
N ASP A 48 39.20 12.60 17.06
CA ASP A 48 40.39 11.79 17.40
C ASP A 48 40.12 10.76 18.51
N GLN A 49 39.37 11.15 19.53
CA GLN A 49 38.98 10.25 20.62
C GLN A 49 38.15 9.06 20.12
N LEU A 50 37.23 9.29 19.17
CA LEU A 50 36.43 8.22 18.58
C LEU A 50 37.27 7.29 17.71
N VAL A 51 38.23 7.82 16.95
CA VAL A 51 39.19 7.01 16.18
C VAL A 51 40.02 6.12 17.11
N GLU A 52 40.47 6.67 18.24
CA GLU A 52 41.20 5.91 19.26
C GLU A 52 40.32 4.85 19.93
N ASP A 53 39.04 5.14 20.20
CA ASP A 53 38.10 4.16 20.73
C ASP A 53 37.85 3.01 19.72
N LEU A 54 37.71 3.33 18.43
CA LEU A 54 37.59 2.34 17.35
C LEU A 54 38.87 1.50 17.20
N ARG A 55 40.05 2.11 17.41
CA ARG A 55 41.33 1.37 17.44
C ARG A 55 41.36 0.36 18.57
N LYS A 56 41.02 0.77 19.78
CA LYS A 56 40.92 -0.13 20.95
C LYS A 56 39.91 -1.25 20.73
N LEU A 57 38.79 -0.96 20.04
CA LEU A 57 37.82 -1.98 19.68
C LEU A 57 38.42 -3.03 18.74
N MET A 58 39.08 -2.59 17.67
CA MET A 58 39.66 -3.48 16.66
C MET A 58 40.92 -4.21 17.13
N ASP A 59 41.70 -3.64 18.05
CA ASP A 59 42.90 -4.26 18.63
C ASP A 59 42.58 -5.15 19.85
N GLY A 60 41.36 -5.04 20.40
CA GLY A 60 40.91 -5.75 21.59
C GLY A 60 39.75 -6.69 21.29
N PRO A 61 38.49 -6.33 21.64
CA PRO A 61 37.34 -7.22 21.48
C PRO A 61 37.16 -7.81 20.07
N PHE A 62 37.49 -7.04 19.03
CA PHE A 62 37.36 -7.46 17.63
C PHE A 62 38.71 -7.79 16.95
N ALA A 63 39.75 -8.07 17.74
CA ALA A 63 41.07 -8.45 17.23
C ALA A 63 41.00 -9.66 16.28
N GLY A 64 41.42 -9.43 15.03
CA GLY A 64 41.44 -10.47 13.98
C GLY A 64 40.07 -10.87 13.44
N VAL A 65 38.99 -10.22 13.88
CA VAL A 65 37.62 -10.53 13.48
C VAL A 65 37.11 -9.42 12.54
N PRO A 66 36.60 -9.75 11.34
CA PRO A 66 35.97 -8.74 10.49
C PRO A 66 34.72 -8.16 11.17
N VAL A 67 34.41 -6.91 10.87
CA VAL A 67 33.22 -6.23 11.37
C VAL A 67 32.35 -5.74 10.21
N VAL A 68 31.07 -5.56 10.53
CA VAL A 68 30.07 -4.92 9.69
C VAL A 68 29.77 -3.54 10.27
N VAL A 69 29.81 -2.51 9.42
CA VAL A 69 29.48 -1.13 9.79
C VAL A 69 28.13 -0.78 9.17
N ARG A 70 27.10 -0.52 9.98
CA ARG A 70 25.70 -0.31 9.53
C ARG A 70 25.18 1.06 9.93
N SER A 71 24.48 1.71 9.01
CA SER A 71 23.64 2.86 9.31
C SER A 71 22.52 2.53 10.28
N SER A 72 22.20 3.48 11.16
CA SER A 72 21.03 3.48 12.02
C SER A 72 20.50 4.91 12.10
N ALA A 73 19.79 5.34 11.04
CA ALA A 73 19.26 6.69 10.91
C ALA A 73 17.97 6.87 11.73
N SER A 74 17.69 8.08 12.19
CA SER A 74 16.47 8.39 12.97
C SER A 74 15.16 8.22 12.20
N ASP A 75 15.21 8.17 10.87
CA ASP A 75 14.07 7.97 9.97
C ASP A 75 14.03 6.57 9.31
N GLU A 76 14.82 5.63 9.83
CA GLU A 76 14.84 4.21 9.46
C GLU A 76 14.07 3.35 10.49
N ASP A 77 13.50 2.21 10.07
CA ASP A 77 12.85 1.21 10.93
C ASP A 77 11.76 1.76 11.89
N LEU A 78 11.07 2.83 11.48
CA LEU A 78 9.91 3.37 12.19
C LEU A 78 8.63 2.59 11.79
N PRO A 79 7.60 2.53 12.66
CA PRO A 79 6.38 1.75 12.37
C PRO A 79 5.68 2.07 11.04
N LEU A 80 5.86 3.30 10.55
CA LEU A 80 5.29 3.81 9.30
C LEU A 80 6.38 4.42 8.38
N ALA A 81 7.65 4.05 8.55
CA ALA A 81 8.74 4.48 7.67
C ALA A 81 9.95 3.57 7.87
N ASN A 82 10.12 2.57 7.02
CA ASN A 82 11.14 1.53 7.25
C ASN A 82 12.50 1.87 6.62
N ALA A 83 12.53 2.72 5.59
CA ALA A 83 13.72 3.09 4.82
C ALA A 83 14.60 1.88 4.38
N PRO A 84 14.00 0.82 3.81
CA PRO A 84 14.72 -0.43 3.58
C PRO A 84 15.84 -0.24 2.57
N GLY A 85 17.09 -0.44 3.01
CA GLY A 85 18.26 -0.35 2.14
C GLY A 85 18.57 1.04 1.59
N VAL A 86 18.01 2.09 2.19
CA VAL A 86 18.20 3.48 1.74
C VAL A 86 19.59 4.02 2.12
N TYR A 87 20.12 3.56 3.25
CA TYR A 87 21.39 3.98 3.81
C TYR A 87 22.47 2.90 3.68
N GLU A 88 23.73 3.33 3.73
CA GLU A 88 24.87 2.47 3.42
C GLU A 88 25.25 1.53 4.58
N SER A 89 25.68 0.33 4.24
CA SER A 89 26.28 -0.65 5.16
C SER A 89 27.49 -1.32 4.51
N PHE A 90 28.56 -1.50 5.27
CA PHE A 90 29.84 -2.00 4.77
C PHE A 90 30.25 -3.29 5.50
N LEU A 91 30.45 -4.36 4.74
CA LEU A 91 30.83 -5.68 5.25
C LEU A 91 32.35 -5.88 5.22
N ASP A 92 32.85 -6.87 5.97
CA ASP A 92 34.24 -7.33 5.94
C ASP A 92 35.26 -6.19 6.14
N ARG A 93 35.04 -5.34 7.14
CA ARG A 93 36.03 -4.33 7.56
C ARG A 93 36.96 -4.98 8.58
N ARG A 94 38.27 -4.95 8.34
CA ARG A 94 39.28 -5.68 9.13
C ARG A 94 40.30 -4.77 9.80
N THR A 95 40.43 -3.53 9.34
CA THR A 95 41.36 -2.54 9.93
C THR A 95 40.61 -1.33 10.46
N VAL A 96 41.25 -0.61 11.37
CA VAL A 96 40.69 0.63 11.95
C VAL A 96 40.39 1.66 10.87
N GLU A 97 41.27 1.81 9.89
CA GLU A 97 41.13 2.76 8.79
C GLU A 97 39.89 2.42 7.94
N GLN A 98 39.69 1.13 7.65
CA GLN A 98 38.51 0.65 6.94
C GLN A 98 37.22 0.92 7.71
N VAL A 99 37.23 0.76 9.03
CA VAL A 99 36.07 1.05 9.90
C VAL A 99 35.78 2.55 9.96
N VAL A 100 36.81 3.39 10.16
CA VAL A 100 36.68 4.86 10.18
C VAL A 100 36.07 5.36 8.86
N THR A 101 36.62 4.93 7.72
CA THR A 101 36.06 5.28 6.40
C THR A 101 34.61 4.82 6.26
N ALA A 102 34.29 3.59 6.68
CA ALA A 102 32.92 3.08 6.60
C ALA A 102 31.93 3.88 7.46
N VAL A 103 32.33 4.28 8.69
CA VAL A 103 31.49 5.13 9.56
C VAL A 103 31.22 6.48 8.90
N GLU A 104 32.23 7.11 8.30
CA GLU A 104 32.05 8.38 7.57
C GLU A 104 31.13 8.23 6.36
N LEU A 105 31.26 7.14 5.60
CA LEU A 105 30.38 6.87 4.46
C LEU A 105 28.93 6.61 4.89
N CYS A 106 28.70 5.85 5.97
CA CYS A 106 27.37 5.68 6.55
C CYS A 106 26.75 7.04 6.92
N ARG A 107 27.51 7.94 7.55
CA ARG A 107 27.02 9.29 7.89
C ARG A 107 26.69 10.12 6.65
N ARG A 108 27.58 10.13 5.64
CA ARG A 108 27.36 10.83 4.37
C ARG A 108 26.17 10.29 3.58
N SER A 109 25.75 9.04 3.84
CA SER A 109 24.58 8.44 3.17
C SER A 109 23.25 9.12 3.53
N LEU A 110 23.17 9.90 4.63
CA LEU A 110 22.02 10.78 4.92
C LEU A 110 21.68 11.70 3.74
N ASP A 111 22.72 12.14 3.02
CA ASP A 111 22.66 13.04 1.87
C ASP A 111 22.81 12.30 0.53
N SER A 112 22.60 10.99 0.49
CA SER A 112 22.62 10.26 -0.78
C SER A 112 21.42 10.64 -1.65
N ALA A 113 21.51 10.37 -2.96
CA ALA A 113 20.39 10.56 -3.86
C ALA A 113 19.20 9.65 -3.49
N GLU A 114 19.49 8.43 -3.01
CA GLU A 114 18.50 7.45 -2.56
C GLU A 114 17.79 7.93 -1.29
N ALA A 115 18.50 8.47 -0.30
CA ALA A 115 17.93 8.99 0.94
C ALA A 115 17.03 10.20 0.71
N ARG A 116 17.47 11.13 -0.14
CA ARG A 116 16.63 12.26 -0.56
C ARG A 116 15.38 11.81 -1.33
N ALA A 117 15.50 10.81 -2.19
CA ALA A 117 14.37 10.25 -2.92
C ALA A 117 13.36 9.59 -1.97
N TYR A 118 13.84 8.79 -1.02
CA TYR A 118 13.00 8.18 0.02
C TYR A 118 12.20 9.21 0.79
N ARG A 119 12.85 10.27 1.30
CA ARG A 119 12.17 11.33 2.06
C ARG A 119 11.09 12.04 1.25
N ARG A 120 11.31 12.27 -0.04
CA ARG A 120 10.28 12.84 -0.94
C ARG A 120 9.13 11.88 -1.17
N LEU A 121 9.41 10.60 -1.38
CA LEU A 121 8.41 9.55 -1.57
C LEU A 121 7.51 9.35 -0.35
N THR A 122 8.08 9.41 0.85
CA THR A 122 7.35 9.20 2.12
C THR A 122 6.79 10.49 2.71
N GLY A 123 7.15 11.65 2.17
CA GLY A 123 6.75 12.96 2.68
C GLY A 123 7.47 13.38 3.97
N GLY A 124 8.62 12.78 4.27
CA GLY A 124 9.45 13.11 5.44
C GLY A 124 10.12 14.48 5.29
N THR A 125 9.91 15.37 6.26
CA THR A 125 10.46 16.74 6.26
C THR A 125 11.50 16.99 7.35
N ALA A 126 11.68 16.08 8.30
CA ALA A 126 12.67 16.22 9.35
C ALA A 126 14.07 15.89 8.81
N GLU A 127 15.08 16.64 9.25
CA GLU A 127 16.48 16.33 8.95
C GLU A 127 16.93 15.13 9.81
N PRO A 128 17.25 13.98 9.20
CA PRO A 128 17.59 12.78 9.95
C PRO A 128 18.99 12.87 10.55
N VAL A 129 19.15 12.25 11.73
CA VAL A 129 20.44 12.06 12.38
C VAL A 129 20.86 10.59 12.29
N MET A 130 22.17 10.32 12.28
CA MET A 130 22.69 8.97 12.05
C MET A 130 23.58 8.53 13.20
N SER A 131 23.16 7.48 13.90
CA SER A 131 24.07 6.64 14.68
C SER A 131 24.61 5.52 13.78
N VAL A 132 25.80 4.99 14.08
CA VAL A 132 26.42 3.93 13.28
C VAL A 132 26.76 2.74 14.17
N LEU A 133 26.34 1.55 13.74
CA LEU A 133 26.66 0.29 14.41
C LEU A 133 27.97 -0.27 13.85
N VAL A 134 28.89 -0.65 14.73
CA VAL A 134 30.06 -1.48 14.41
C VAL A 134 29.84 -2.84 15.06
N GLN A 135 29.43 -3.82 14.26
CA GLN A 135 28.98 -5.13 14.70
C GLN A 135 29.97 -6.22 14.28
N ARG A 136 30.23 -7.19 15.15
CA ARG A 136 31.05 -8.37 14.82
C ARG A 136 30.45 -9.07 13.61
N MET A 137 31.23 -9.29 12.56
CA MET A 137 30.75 -10.01 11.37
C MET A 137 30.65 -11.49 11.69
N VAL A 138 29.51 -12.08 11.35
CA VAL A 138 29.27 -13.52 11.46
C VAL A 138 29.47 -14.12 10.07
N ALA A 139 30.39 -15.09 9.97
CA ALA A 139 30.65 -15.81 8.72
C ALA A 139 29.58 -16.89 8.52
N CYS A 140 28.44 -16.50 7.97
CA CYS A 140 27.30 -17.40 7.82
C CYS A 140 27.52 -18.49 6.77
N ASP A 141 27.13 -19.71 7.12
CA ASP A 141 26.92 -20.81 6.18
C ASP A 141 25.66 -20.56 5.34
N TYR A 142 24.62 -20.03 5.98
CA TYR A 142 23.34 -19.64 5.37
C TYR A 142 22.84 -18.35 5.97
N ALA A 143 22.22 -17.50 5.17
CA ALA A 143 21.58 -16.30 5.66
C ALA A 143 20.36 -15.94 4.81
N GLY A 144 19.47 -15.15 5.38
CA GLY A 144 18.20 -14.88 4.75
C GLY A 144 17.38 -13.83 5.45
N VAL A 145 16.15 -13.71 4.96
CA VAL A 145 15.14 -12.81 5.48
C VAL A 145 13.90 -13.62 5.83
N LEU A 146 13.32 -13.35 6.99
CA LEU A 146 12.07 -13.94 7.48
C LEU A 146 11.03 -12.84 7.66
N TYR A 147 9.90 -12.98 6.98
CA TYR A 147 8.66 -12.27 7.28
C TYR A 147 7.79 -13.14 8.16
N THR A 148 7.50 -12.68 9.38
CA THR A 148 6.70 -13.44 10.35
C THR A 148 5.21 -13.50 9.97
N ARG A 149 4.77 -12.63 9.06
CA ARG A 149 3.56 -12.84 8.26
C ARG A 149 3.91 -12.68 6.81
N HIS A 150 3.48 -13.63 5.99
CA HIS A 150 3.69 -13.59 4.56
C HIS A 150 3.20 -12.24 3.99
N PRO A 151 4.10 -11.43 3.39
CA PRO A 151 3.83 -10.02 3.13
C PRO A 151 2.82 -9.78 2.01
N THR A 152 2.43 -10.84 1.29
CA THR A 152 1.52 -10.79 0.14
C THR A 152 0.34 -11.77 0.24
N ALA A 153 0.20 -12.50 1.36
CA ALA A 153 -0.81 -13.56 1.54
C ALA A 153 -1.69 -13.34 2.77
N GLU A 154 -2.80 -14.09 2.86
CA GLU A 154 -3.57 -14.18 4.10
C GLU A 154 -2.70 -14.64 5.30
N THR A 155 -3.12 -14.23 6.49
CA THR A 155 -2.36 -14.13 7.75
C THR A 155 -1.84 -15.46 8.35
N GLY A 156 -2.03 -16.59 7.67
CA GLY A 156 -1.77 -17.94 8.21
C GLY A 156 -0.33 -18.47 8.04
N THR A 157 0.54 -17.79 7.28
CA THR A 157 1.89 -18.29 6.96
C THR A 157 2.98 -17.25 7.21
N MET A 158 4.21 -17.72 7.42
CA MET A 158 5.45 -16.93 7.38
C MET A 158 6.15 -17.19 6.04
N LEU A 159 6.99 -16.26 5.60
CA LEU A 159 7.80 -16.40 4.41
C LEU A 159 9.27 -16.25 4.78
N ALA A 160 10.11 -17.19 4.35
CA ALA A 160 11.55 -17.01 4.43
C ALA A 160 12.22 -17.28 3.09
N GLU A 161 13.21 -16.44 2.79
CA GLU A 161 14.10 -16.55 1.64
C GLU A 161 15.53 -16.70 2.17
N ALA A 162 16.28 -17.66 1.65
CA ALA A 162 17.63 -17.99 2.13
C ALA A 162 18.60 -18.17 0.96
N THR A 163 19.88 -17.94 1.25
CA THR A 163 21.01 -18.22 0.37
C THR A 163 22.16 -18.81 1.18
N ALA A 164 23.02 -19.58 0.51
CA ALA A 164 24.32 -19.94 1.06
C ALA A 164 25.20 -18.67 1.22
N GLY A 165 26.01 -18.65 2.27
CA GLY A 165 26.90 -17.53 2.58
C GLY A 165 26.16 -16.33 3.17
N LEU A 166 26.61 -15.12 2.81
CA LEU A 166 26.04 -13.87 3.30
C LEU A 166 24.70 -13.57 2.63
N GLY A 167 23.74 -13.06 3.40
CA GLY A 167 22.36 -12.78 2.96
C GLY A 167 22.21 -11.58 2.00
N THR A 168 23.32 -10.99 1.54
CA THR A 168 23.32 -9.76 0.74
C THR A 168 22.55 -9.90 -0.56
N ALA A 169 22.62 -11.05 -1.23
CA ALA A 169 21.90 -11.31 -2.47
C ALA A 169 20.37 -11.31 -2.27
N VAL A 170 19.89 -11.88 -1.15
CA VAL A 170 18.46 -11.90 -0.79
C VAL A 170 17.97 -10.48 -0.54
N VAL A 171 18.69 -9.76 0.32
CA VAL A 171 18.36 -8.39 0.72
C VAL A 171 18.39 -7.41 -0.46
N ALA A 172 19.37 -7.55 -1.36
CA ALA A 172 19.50 -6.75 -2.58
C ALA A 172 18.52 -7.17 -3.70
N GLY A 173 17.81 -8.30 -3.54
CA GLY A 173 16.87 -8.80 -4.54
C GLY A 173 17.51 -9.41 -5.78
N LEU A 174 18.80 -9.76 -5.71
CA LEU A 174 19.56 -10.41 -6.79
C LEU A 174 19.26 -11.92 -6.91
N GLY A 175 18.47 -12.46 -5.97
CA GLY A 175 17.97 -13.83 -5.97
C GLY A 175 18.29 -14.55 -4.66
N ALA A 176 17.29 -15.27 -4.15
CA ALA A 176 17.47 -16.29 -3.12
C ALA A 176 17.63 -17.65 -3.80
N THR A 177 18.41 -18.56 -3.20
CA THR A 177 18.48 -19.95 -3.68
C THR A 177 17.26 -20.73 -3.26
N ASP A 178 16.72 -20.40 -2.08
CA ASP A 178 15.62 -21.13 -1.47
C ASP A 178 14.55 -20.16 -0.96
N ARG A 179 13.30 -20.53 -1.20
CA ARG A 179 12.12 -19.86 -0.63
C ARG A 179 11.23 -20.92 0.01
N PHE A 180 10.88 -20.72 1.26
CA PHE A 180 9.99 -21.62 1.98
C PHE A 180 8.90 -20.86 2.71
N ALA A 181 7.66 -21.32 2.53
CA ALA A 181 6.51 -20.88 3.29
C ALA A 181 6.41 -21.74 4.57
N LEU A 182 6.40 -21.10 5.73
CA LEU A 182 6.29 -21.80 7.02
C LEU A 182 4.86 -21.66 7.54
N GLN A 183 4.29 -22.77 7.99
CA GLN A 183 2.96 -22.77 8.60
C GLN A 183 3.06 -22.20 10.01
N ARG A 184 2.21 -21.21 10.31
CA ARG A 184 2.13 -20.67 11.67
C ARG A 184 1.58 -21.74 12.61
N ARG A 185 2.26 -21.93 13.72
CA ARG A 185 1.84 -22.82 14.82
C ARG A 185 0.95 -22.03 15.80
N ARG A 186 0.05 -22.74 16.48
CA ARG A 186 -0.79 -22.16 17.55
C ARG A 186 -0.10 -22.13 18.91
N ALA A 187 0.97 -22.90 19.06
CA ALA A 187 1.77 -22.98 20.28
C ALA A 187 3.25 -23.08 19.91
N TRP A 188 4.09 -22.43 20.70
CA TRP A 188 5.54 -22.42 20.60
C TRP A 188 6.14 -22.31 22.00
N THR A 189 7.38 -22.74 22.14
CA THR A 189 8.15 -22.61 23.37
C THR A 189 9.50 -22.05 23.00
N ARG A 190 10.00 -21.11 23.80
CA ARG A 190 11.34 -20.55 23.59
C ARG A 190 12.37 -21.68 23.70
N PRO A 191 13.26 -21.86 22.71
CA PRO A 191 14.26 -22.91 22.79
C PRO A 191 15.32 -22.53 23.84
N GLU A 192 15.92 -23.54 24.46
CA GLU A 192 17.04 -23.33 25.40
C GLU A 192 18.29 -22.81 24.69
N SER A 193 18.47 -23.20 23.42
CA SER A 193 19.54 -22.72 22.56
C SER A 193 19.04 -22.40 21.15
N TRP A 194 19.72 -21.48 20.46
CA TRP A 194 19.43 -21.14 19.07
C TRP A 194 20.24 -21.99 18.08
N SER A 195 20.38 -23.29 18.39
CA SER A 195 21.24 -24.23 17.67
C SER A 195 20.47 -25.01 16.59
N VAL A 196 20.88 -24.85 15.33
CA VAL A 196 20.45 -25.65 14.20
C VAL A 196 21.11 -27.03 14.29
N GLY A 197 20.30 -28.07 14.35
CA GLY A 197 20.75 -29.46 14.48
C GLY A 197 19.81 -30.27 15.35
N GLU A 198 19.66 -29.87 16.62
CA GLU A 198 18.65 -30.43 17.52
C GLU A 198 17.24 -30.05 17.06
N THR A 199 17.09 -28.82 16.56
CA THR A 199 15.88 -28.34 15.89
C THR A 199 16.22 -27.99 14.45
N THR A 200 15.29 -28.27 13.54
CA THR A 200 15.48 -27.91 12.12
C THR A 200 15.39 -26.40 11.92
N LEU A 201 16.12 -25.86 10.93
CA LEU A 201 16.11 -24.42 10.64
C LEU A 201 14.69 -23.86 10.38
N PRO A 202 13.81 -24.51 9.57
CA PRO A 202 12.42 -24.07 9.41
C PRO A 202 11.64 -23.96 10.72
N GLU A 203 11.87 -24.86 11.67
CA GLU A 203 11.22 -24.84 12.97
C GLU A 203 11.76 -23.73 13.87
N LEU A 204 13.08 -23.54 13.90
CA LEU A 204 13.70 -22.43 14.63
C LEU A 204 13.23 -21.08 14.10
N LEU A 205 13.17 -20.89 12.78
CA LEU A 205 12.65 -19.66 12.18
C LEU A 205 11.17 -19.45 12.48
N THR A 206 10.38 -20.53 12.52
CA THR A 206 8.96 -20.44 12.93
C THR A 206 8.84 -19.96 14.37
N VAL A 207 9.62 -20.53 15.29
CA VAL A 207 9.60 -20.14 16.71
C VAL A 207 10.13 -18.71 16.90
N LEU A 208 11.24 -18.36 16.23
CA LEU A 208 11.78 -17.00 16.22
C LEU A 208 10.72 -16.00 15.78
N GLY A 209 10.02 -16.27 14.69
CA GLY A 209 9.01 -15.37 14.16
C GLY A 209 7.85 -15.12 15.13
N HIS A 210 7.39 -16.15 15.84
CA HIS A 210 6.35 -15.96 16.86
C HIS A 210 6.84 -15.17 18.06
N LEU A 211 8.05 -15.48 18.57
CA LEU A 211 8.62 -14.76 19.70
C LEU A 211 8.85 -13.28 19.39
N LEU A 212 9.27 -12.96 18.17
CA LEU A 212 9.44 -11.57 17.73
C LEU A 212 8.09 -10.85 17.57
N GLU A 213 7.05 -11.51 17.04
CA GLU A 213 5.71 -10.91 16.99
C GLU A 213 5.12 -10.65 18.37
N GLU A 214 5.30 -11.58 19.30
CA GLU A 214 4.85 -11.43 20.70
C GLU A 214 5.58 -10.29 21.39
N HIS A 215 6.90 -10.20 21.17
CA HIS A 215 7.75 -9.18 21.77
C HIS A 215 7.45 -7.76 21.26
N PHE A 216 7.28 -7.58 19.95
CA PHE A 216 7.03 -6.26 19.34
C PHE A 216 5.55 -5.94 19.11
N GLY A 217 4.64 -6.88 19.37
CA GLY A 217 3.19 -6.69 19.24
C GLY A 217 2.67 -6.68 17.79
N GLY A 218 3.49 -7.03 16.80
CA GLY A 218 3.11 -6.98 15.39
C GLY A 218 4.06 -7.74 14.46
N PRO A 219 3.68 -7.94 13.19
CA PRO A 219 4.47 -8.67 12.19
C PRO A 219 5.85 -8.06 12.00
N GLN A 220 6.89 -8.89 11.85
CA GLN A 220 8.28 -8.47 11.72
C GLN A 220 8.90 -8.91 10.39
N ASP A 221 9.80 -8.08 9.88
CA ASP A 221 10.77 -8.35 8.81
C ASP A 221 12.15 -8.51 9.47
N VAL A 222 12.75 -9.69 9.33
CA VAL A 222 13.89 -10.14 10.14
C VAL A 222 15.03 -10.61 9.25
N GLU A 223 16.19 -9.97 9.37
CA GLU A 223 17.43 -10.47 8.78
C GLU A 223 18.10 -11.47 9.73
N TRP A 224 18.42 -12.66 9.25
CA TRP A 224 19.00 -13.73 10.05
C TRP A 224 20.13 -14.45 9.32
N GLY A 225 20.96 -15.18 10.06
CA GLY A 225 21.96 -16.09 9.50
C GLY A 225 22.37 -17.19 10.46
N VAL A 226 22.94 -18.24 9.91
CA VAL A 226 23.44 -19.41 10.64
C VAL A 226 24.94 -19.51 10.41
N ALA A 227 25.71 -19.60 11.48
CA ALA A 227 27.14 -19.86 11.44
C ALA A 227 27.50 -20.86 12.53
N ASP A 228 28.30 -21.87 12.20
CA ASP A 228 28.71 -22.93 13.14
C ASP A 228 27.51 -23.60 13.83
N GLY A 229 26.40 -23.75 13.08
CA GLY A 229 25.15 -24.30 13.58
C GLY A 229 24.38 -23.37 14.52
N GLN A 230 24.78 -22.12 14.74
CA GLN A 230 24.05 -21.16 15.59
C GLN A 230 23.28 -20.14 14.74
N LEU A 231 22.00 -19.93 15.06
CA LEU A 231 21.18 -18.88 14.46
C LEU A 231 21.52 -17.52 15.09
N HIS A 232 21.63 -16.50 14.26
CA HIS A 232 21.87 -15.12 14.62
C HIS A 232 20.81 -14.20 14.02
N VAL A 233 20.45 -13.13 14.75
CA VAL A 233 19.55 -12.07 14.28
C VAL A 233 20.36 -10.81 14.01
N PHE A 234 20.31 -10.32 12.79
CA PHE A 234 21.06 -9.14 12.32
C PHE A 234 20.22 -7.87 12.32
N GLN A 235 18.91 -8.00 12.14
CA GLN A 235 17.95 -6.90 12.18
C GLN A 235 16.55 -7.47 12.43
N SER A 236 15.70 -6.72 13.12
CA SER A 236 14.25 -6.91 13.13
C SER A 236 13.61 -5.54 13.00
N ARG A 237 12.57 -5.43 12.19
CA ARG A 237 11.74 -4.23 12.07
C ARG A 237 10.29 -4.61 11.81
N ASP A 238 9.38 -3.65 11.95
CA ASP A 238 7.98 -3.90 11.63
C ASP A 238 7.85 -4.21 10.13
N ALA A 239 7.16 -5.30 9.81
CA ALA A 239 6.98 -5.68 8.41
C ALA A 239 6.15 -4.61 7.70
N ALA A 240 6.66 -4.09 6.58
CA ALA A 240 5.92 -3.16 5.73
C ALA A 240 4.68 -3.87 5.16
N LEU A 241 3.54 -3.69 5.81
CA LEU A 241 2.23 -4.09 5.30
C LEU A 241 1.72 -3.00 4.35
N SER A 242 1.13 -3.41 3.22
CA SER A 242 0.54 -2.47 2.27
C SER A 242 -0.50 -1.59 2.97
N ARG A 243 -0.30 -0.27 2.89
CA ARG A 243 -1.21 0.73 3.51
C ARG A 243 -2.54 0.88 2.77
N VAL A 244 -2.65 0.25 1.60
CA VAL A 244 -3.86 0.30 0.79
C VAL A 244 -4.76 -0.87 1.20
N PRO A 245 -6.10 -0.66 1.33
CA PRO A 245 -7.00 -1.71 1.79
C PRO A 245 -6.79 -2.98 0.99
N LEU A 246 -6.64 -4.10 1.72
CA LEU A 246 -6.45 -5.40 1.12
C LEU A 246 -7.55 -5.66 0.06
N PRO A 247 -7.20 -6.41 -1.00
CA PRO A 247 -8.14 -6.96 -1.98
C PRO A 247 -9.37 -7.59 -1.33
N LEU A 248 -10.47 -7.65 -2.08
CA LEU A 248 -11.70 -8.32 -1.63
C LEU A 248 -11.39 -9.76 -1.14
N PRO A 249 -12.06 -10.24 -0.06
CA PRO A 249 -11.81 -11.57 0.51
C PRO A 249 -11.91 -12.68 -0.54
N GLY A 250 -10.99 -13.66 -0.48
CA GLY A 250 -10.95 -14.82 -1.39
C GLY A 250 -9.75 -14.88 -2.34
N ALA A 251 -8.80 -13.94 -2.23
CA ALA A 251 -7.58 -13.97 -3.03
C ALA A 251 -6.55 -14.92 -2.42
N ARG A 252 -6.31 -16.05 -3.10
CA ARG A 252 -5.26 -16.99 -2.72
C ARG A 252 -3.91 -16.46 -3.22
N PRO A 253 -2.84 -16.57 -2.43
CA PRO A 253 -1.49 -16.40 -2.94
C PRO A 253 -1.22 -17.49 -3.98
N ALA A 254 -0.36 -17.16 -4.95
CA ALA A 254 0.31 -18.10 -5.80
C ALA A 254 0.82 -19.31 -4.99
N THR A 255 0.26 -20.49 -5.22
CA THR A 255 0.70 -21.74 -4.59
C THR A 255 0.96 -22.85 -5.60
N GLY A 256 0.66 -22.60 -6.89
CA GLY A 256 0.88 -23.54 -7.97
C GLY A 256 2.10 -23.19 -8.84
N PRO A 257 2.73 -24.19 -9.47
CA PRO A 257 3.63 -23.95 -10.59
C PRO A 257 2.83 -23.37 -11.76
N GLY A 258 2.90 -22.05 -11.95
CA GLY A 258 2.16 -21.31 -12.98
C GLY A 258 1.67 -19.93 -12.54
N ASP A 259 1.56 -19.68 -11.23
CA ASP A 259 1.15 -18.38 -10.69
C ASP A 259 2.34 -17.40 -10.64
N LEU A 260 2.13 -16.11 -10.95
CA LEU A 260 3.21 -15.13 -10.90
C LEU A 260 3.58 -14.79 -9.46
N LEU A 261 4.87 -14.55 -9.23
CA LEU A 261 5.34 -14.09 -7.94
C LEU A 261 4.83 -12.68 -7.64
N VAL A 262 3.98 -12.55 -6.63
CA VAL A 262 3.55 -11.25 -6.10
C VAL A 262 4.65 -10.67 -5.21
N VAL A 263 5.09 -9.46 -5.53
CA VAL A 263 6.09 -8.70 -4.76
C VAL A 263 5.41 -7.73 -3.81
N SER A 264 4.43 -6.98 -4.31
CA SER A 264 3.64 -6.01 -3.54
C SER A 264 2.17 -6.08 -3.96
N PRO A 265 1.26 -6.41 -3.03
CA PRO A 265 -0.12 -6.71 -3.39
C PRO A 265 -0.94 -5.45 -3.72
N GLY A 266 -1.85 -5.59 -4.67
CA GLY A 266 -2.79 -4.55 -5.05
C GLY A 266 -3.30 -4.71 -6.49
N TYR A 267 -4.05 -3.71 -6.95
CA TYR A 267 -4.57 -3.64 -8.31
C TYR A 267 -4.00 -2.43 -9.04
N ALA A 268 -3.60 -2.63 -10.29
CA ALA A 268 -3.20 -1.56 -11.19
C ALA A 268 -3.89 -1.71 -12.54
N VAL A 269 -4.13 -0.58 -13.20
CA VAL A 269 -4.78 -0.53 -14.51
C VAL A 269 -4.12 0.54 -15.35
N GLY A 270 -3.97 0.27 -16.64
CA GLY A 270 -3.36 1.23 -17.54
C GLY A 270 -2.84 0.62 -18.83
N ARG A 271 -2.25 1.43 -19.70
CA ARG A 271 -1.45 0.87 -20.80
C ARG A 271 -0.22 0.19 -20.22
N LEU A 272 0.10 -1.00 -20.71
CA LEU A 272 1.39 -1.61 -20.41
C LEU A 272 2.48 -0.92 -21.24
N SER A 273 3.53 -0.42 -20.60
CA SER A 273 4.65 0.24 -21.29
C SER A 273 6.00 -0.24 -20.76
N ALA A 274 6.98 -0.32 -21.67
CA ALA A 274 8.40 -0.52 -21.35
C ALA A 274 9.24 0.75 -21.65
N ASP A 275 8.60 1.87 -22.02
CA ASP A 275 9.27 3.10 -22.48
C ASP A 275 9.77 3.98 -21.32
N GLY A 276 9.75 3.47 -20.09
CA GLY A 276 10.16 4.18 -18.88
C GLY A 276 9.00 4.77 -18.07
N PRO A 277 9.28 5.71 -17.15
CA PRO A 277 8.28 6.24 -16.24
C PRO A 277 7.26 7.15 -16.96
N PRO A 278 5.96 7.04 -16.62
CA PRO A 278 4.93 7.93 -17.16
C PRO A 278 5.11 9.37 -16.61
N ALA A 279 4.73 10.36 -17.42
CA ALA A 279 4.71 11.75 -16.97
C ALA A 279 3.54 12.02 -16.03
N ALA A 280 3.64 13.07 -15.21
CA ALA A 280 2.54 13.51 -14.37
C ALA A 280 1.35 13.94 -15.24
N GLY A 281 0.18 13.35 -15.00
CA GLY A 281 -1.04 13.62 -15.77
C GLY A 281 -1.23 12.72 -17.01
N ASP A 282 -0.25 11.87 -17.34
CA ASP A 282 -0.46 10.83 -18.33
C ASP A 282 -1.58 9.88 -17.88
N PRO A 283 -2.25 9.21 -18.85
CA PRO A 283 -3.18 8.15 -18.51
C PRO A 283 -2.52 7.08 -17.62
N PRO A 284 -3.31 6.37 -16.79
CA PRO A 284 -2.79 5.28 -15.98
C PRO A 284 -1.95 4.32 -16.82
N THR A 285 -0.77 3.99 -16.30
CA THR A 285 0.23 3.16 -16.99
C THR A 285 0.74 2.09 -16.04
N VAL A 286 0.86 0.85 -16.52
CA VAL A 286 1.58 -0.24 -15.86
C VAL A 286 2.95 -0.32 -16.52
N VAL A 287 4.03 -0.24 -15.73
CA VAL A 287 5.39 -0.19 -16.29
C VAL A 287 6.05 -1.57 -16.19
N LEU A 288 6.58 -2.08 -17.30
CA LEU A 288 7.39 -3.28 -17.36
C LEU A 288 8.88 -2.91 -17.20
N LEU A 289 9.55 -3.56 -16.24
CA LEU A 289 10.96 -3.41 -15.96
C LEU A 289 11.66 -4.77 -15.98
N ASP A 290 12.98 -4.79 -16.17
CA ASP A 290 13.74 -6.04 -16.07
C ASP A 290 13.91 -6.49 -14.62
N ASP A 291 14.14 -5.55 -13.70
CA ASP A 291 14.42 -5.79 -12.29
C ASP A 291 13.62 -4.85 -11.39
N LEU A 292 13.61 -5.14 -10.08
CA LEU A 292 13.06 -4.22 -9.10
C LEU A 292 13.85 -2.90 -9.08
N PRO A 293 13.17 -1.74 -9.11
CA PRO A 293 13.82 -0.43 -9.13
C PRO A 293 14.53 -0.10 -7.81
N THR A 294 15.56 0.75 -7.88
CA THR A 294 16.12 1.42 -6.69
C THR A 294 15.13 2.45 -6.13
N THR A 295 15.39 2.98 -4.93
CA THR A 295 14.57 4.02 -4.31
C THR A 295 14.45 5.27 -5.19
N ARG A 296 15.56 5.71 -5.80
CA ARG A 296 15.57 6.84 -6.74
C ARG A 296 14.77 6.53 -8.01
N ALA A 297 14.85 5.32 -8.55
CA ALA A 297 14.07 4.94 -9.71
C ALA A 297 12.56 4.87 -9.37
N LEU A 298 12.21 4.44 -8.16
CA LEU A 298 10.82 4.47 -7.66
C LEU A 298 10.26 5.88 -7.57
N GLU A 299 11.08 6.88 -7.24
CA GLU A 299 10.67 8.28 -7.26
C GLU A 299 10.21 8.71 -8.66
N ALA A 300 10.96 8.36 -9.70
CA ALA A 300 10.56 8.65 -11.08
C ALA A 300 9.32 7.87 -11.50
N LEU A 301 9.12 6.67 -10.94
CA LEU A 301 7.96 5.80 -11.19
C LEU A 301 6.75 6.12 -10.30
N ALA A 302 6.81 7.16 -9.46
CA ALA A 302 5.69 7.54 -8.59
C ALA A 302 4.33 7.69 -9.33
N PRO A 303 4.27 8.21 -10.57
CA PRO A 303 3.02 8.30 -11.32
C PRO A 303 2.51 6.96 -11.91
N ALA A 304 3.31 5.89 -11.87
CA ALA A 304 2.90 4.59 -12.39
C ALA A 304 1.78 3.97 -11.53
N SER A 305 0.80 3.35 -12.20
CA SER A 305 -0.32 2.67 -11.53
C SER A 305 0.13 1.37 -10.85
N GLY A 306 1.09 0.66 -11.43
CA GLY A 306 1.70 -0.57 -10.95
C GLY A 306 2.92 -0.95 -11.79
N LEU A 307 3.70 -1.93 -11.30
CA LEU A 307 4.88 -2.43 -11.99
C LEU A 307 4.76 -3.92 -12.30
N LEU A 308 5.30 -4.31 -13.44
CA LEU A 308 5.66 -5.69 -13.75
C LEU A 308 7.19 -5.76 -13.84
N VAL A 309 7.80 -6.76 -13.22
CA VAL A 309 9.26 -6.95 -13.27
C VAL A 309 9.58 -8.31 -13.86
N ARG A 310 10.56 -8.45 -14.75
CA ARG A 310 10.95 -9.78 -15.27
C ARG A 310 11.63 -10.62 -14.20
N ARG A 311 12.39 -9.97 -13.33
CA ARG A 311 13.10 -10.57 -12.20
C ARG A 311 12.76 -9.80 -10.93
N GLY A 312 12.40 -10.53 -9.89
CA GLY A 312 12.07 -9.94 -8.61
C GLY A 312 11.99 -11.00 -7.52
N THR A 313 12.11 -10.54 -6.29
CA THR A 313 11.96 -11.37 -5.09
C THR A 313 11.04 -10.66 -4.08
N VAL A 314 10.58 -11.39 -3.07
CA VAL A 314 9.60 -10.83 -2.11
C VAL A 314 10.30 -10.16 -0.94
N CYS A 315 11.43 -10.69 -0.50
CA CYS A 315 12.07 -10.26 0.74
C CYS A 315 13.15 -9.17 0.57
N SER A 316 13.32 -8.62 -0.64
CA SER A 316 14.31 -7.56 -0.86
C SER A 316 13.89 -6.20 -0.32
N HIS A 317 14.85 -5.31 -0.18
CA HIS A 317 14.62 -3.92 0.19
C HIS A 317 13.67 -3.18 -0.75
N SER A 318 13.90 -3.27 -2.07
CA SER A 318 13.01 -2.65 -3.05
C SER A 318 11.58 -3.21 -2.99
N ALA A 319 11.43 -4.51 -2.71
CA ALA A 319 10.12 -5.13 -2.53
C ALA A 319 9.40 -4.58 -1.30
N ALA A 320 10.10 -4.44 -0.17
CA ALA A 320 9.58 -3.84 1.04
C ALA A 320 9.15 -2.38 0.82
N LEU A 321 9.95 -1.60 0.10
CA LEU A 321 9.60 -0.21 -0.24
C LEU A 321 8.37 -0.13 -1.16
N CYS A 322 8.25 -1.02 -2.15
CA CYS A 322 7.04 -1.06 -3.00
C CYS A 322 5.77 -1.31 -2.16
N ARG A 323 5.85 -2.18 -1.15
CA ARG A 323 4.74 -2.44 -0.20
C ARG A 323 4.45 -1.22 0.67
N GLU A 324 5.49 -0.56 1.17
CA GLU A 324 5.35 0.66 1.97
C GLU A 324 4.62 1.78 1.19
N LEU A 325 4.95 1.93 -0.10
CA LEU A 325 4.32 2.88 -1.03
C LEU A 325 2.95 2.42 -1.55
N GLY A 326 2.52 1.20 -1.21
CA GLY A 326 1.31 0.58 -1.73
C GLY A 326 1.32 0.37 -3.25
N LEU A 327 2.49 0.41 -3.90
CA LEU A 327 2.63 0.24 -5.34
C LEU A 327 2.43 -1.25 -5.70
N PRO A 328 1.41 -1.61 -6.51
CA PRO A 328 1.22 -3.01 -6.93
C PRO A 328 2.39 -3.47 -7.80
N VAL A 329 3.00 -4.61 -7.46
CA VAL A 329 4.13 -5.19 -8.18
C VAL A 329 4.02 -6.71 -8.24
N ALA A 330 4.14 -7.27 -9.45
CA ALA A 330 4.27 -8.71 -9.67
C ALA A 330 5.39 -9.02 -10.66
N VAL A 331 5.92 -10.24 -10.59
CA VAL A 331 6.84 -10.75 -11.62
C VAL A 331 6.05 -11.00 -12.90
N ALA A 332 6.57 -10.58 -14.05
CA ALA A 332 5.90 -10.68 -15.33
C ALA A 332 5.87 -12.13 -15.86
N PRO A 333 4.81 -12.55 -16.56
CA PRO A 333 4.83 -13.82 -17.28
C PRO A 333 5.84 -13.77 -18.44
N PRO A 334 6.38 -14.92 -18.90
CA PRO A 334 7.35 -14.95 -19.99
C PRO A 334 6.87 -14.29 -21.30
N ASP A 335 5.57 -14.29 -21.56
CA ASP A 335 4.96 -13.76 -22.79
C ASP A 335 4.30 -12.38 -22.62
N VAL A 336 4.63 -11.67 -21.52
CA VAL A 336 4.11 -10.33 -21.20
C VAL A 336 4.27 -9.32 -22.34
N ASP A 337 5.32 -9.47 -23.16
CA ASP A 337 5.63 -8.56 -24.26
C ASP A 337 4.53 -8.48 -25.32
N ARG A 338 3.68 -9.52 -25.42
CA ARG A 338 2.50 -9.51 -26.30
C ARG A 338 1.44 -8.49 -25.88
N LEU A 339 1.48 -8.03 -24.63
CA LEU A 339 0.55 -7.06 -24.07
C LEU A 339 1.07 -5.62 -24.14
N LEU A 340 2.30 -5.38 -24.62
CA LEU A 340 2.86 -4.03 -24.70
C LEU A 340 1.95 -3.09 -25.52
N GLY A 341 1.70 -1.90 -24.97
CA GLY A 341 0.78 -0.89 -25.51
C GLY A 341 -0.70 -1.15 -25.23
N ALA A 342 -1.08 -2.38 -24.87
CA ALA A 342 -2.47 -2.73 -24.59
C ALA A 342 -2.92 -2.20 -23.21
N PRO A 343 -4.20 -1.82 -23.05
CA PRO A 343 -4.78 -1.59 -21.73
C PRO A 343 -4.87 -2.90 -20.97
N VAL A 344 -4.24 -2.96 -19.79
CA VAL A 344 -4.18 -4.16 -18.95
C VAL A 344 -4.73 -3.89 -17.56
N LEU A 345 -5.21 -4.96 -16.92
CA LEU A 345 -5.39 -5.06 -15.48
C LEU A 345 -4.25 -5.92 -14.94
N LEU A 346 -3.50 -5.37 -13.99
CA LEU A 346 -2.59 -6.11 -13.13
C LEU A 346 -3.32 -6.40 -11.81
N ASP A 347 -3.63 -7.66 -11.57
CA ASP A 347 -4.04 -8.18 -10.27
C ASP A 347 -2.78 -8.74 -9.59
N ALA A 348 -2.09 -7.88 -8.85
CA ALA A 348 -0.93 -8.28 -8.06
C ALA A 348 -1.34 -8.93 -6.74
N VAL A 349 -2.56 -9.45 -6.60
CA VAL A 349 -2.99 -10.19 -5.42
C VAL A 349 -2.83 -11.69 -5.66
N VAL A 350 -3.28 -12.12 -6.84
CA VAL A 350 -3.11 -13.49 -7.31
C VAL A 350 -1.97 -13.61 -8.33
N GLY A 351 -1.32 -12.50 -8.69
CA GLY A 351 -0.20 -12.49 -9.61
C GLY A 351 -0.65 -12.76 -11.04
N THR A 352 -1.52 -11.92 -11.61
CA THR A 352 -1.92 -12.02 -13.01
C THR A 352 -1.92 -10.66 -13.70
N VAL A 353 -1.61 -10.66 -15.00
CA VAL A 353 -1.79 -9.51 -15.88
C VAL A 353 -2.58 -9.96 -17.10
N ARG A 354 -3.62 -9.20 -17.46
CA ARG A 354 -4.49 -9.51 -18.60
C ARG A 354 -4.90 -8.25 -19.34
N ALA A 355 -5.10 -8.34 -20.65
CA ALA A 355 -5.72 -7.26 -21.40
C ALA A 355 -7.15 -7.02 -20.89
N LEU A 356 -7.55 -5.75 -20.78
CA LEU A 356 -8.91 -5.38 -20.34
C LEU A 356 -9.98 -5.93 -21.28
N ALA A 357 -9.67 -6.04 -22.57
CA ALA A 357 -10.60 -6.57 -23.57
C ALA A 357 -10.96 -8.04 -23.34
N ASP A 358 -10.04 -8.81 -22.74
CA ASP A 358 -10.20 -10.26 -22.54
C ASP A 358 -10.89 -10.60 -21.21
N LEU A 359 -11.14 -9.61 -20.35
CA LEU A 359 -11.82 -9.79 -19.07
C LEU A 359 -13.34 -9.88 -19.24
N PRO A 360 -14.00 -10.83 -18.55
CA PRO A 360 -15.45 -10.79 -18.41
C PRO A 360 -15.90 -9.42 -17.87
N PRO A 361 -17.04 -8.87 -18.34
CA PRO A 361 -17.51 -7.53 -17.96
C PRO A 361 -17.49 -7.25 -16.45
N VAL A 362 -17.95 -8.20 -15.63
CA VAL A 362 -17.98 -8.05 -14.17
C VAL A 362 -16.59 -7.98 -13.57
N ASP A 363 -15.67 -8.83 -14.01
CA ASP A 363 -14.30 -8.89 -13.50
C ASP A 363 -13.51 -7.64 -13.92
N ARG A 364 -13.71 -7.19 -15.17
CA ARG A 364 -13.18 -5.92 -15.68
C ARG A 364 -13.60 -4.75 -14.80
N LYS A 365 -14.91 -4.59 -14.55
CA LYS A 365 -15.44 -3.49 -13.71
C LYS A 365 -14.90 -3.52 -12.28
N LYS A 366 -14.89 -4.70 -11.66
CA LYS A 366 -14.36 -4.88 -10.29
C LYS A 366 -12.87 -4.56 -10.22
N GLY A 367 -12.09 -5.06 -11.17
CA GLY A 367 -10.65 -4.81 -11.25
C GLY A 367 -10.32 -3.34 -11.49
N ILE A 368 -11.01 -2.68 -12.42
CA ILE A 368 -10.83 -1.24 -12.68
C ILE A 368 -11.18 -0.43 -11.43
N PHE A 369 -12.31 -0.71 -10.77
CA PHE A 369 -12.70 0.01 -9.56
C PHE A 369 -11.65 -0.17 -8.45
N ALA A 370 -11.16 -1.39 -8.25
CA ALA A 370 -10.12 -1.68 -7.28
C ALA A 370 -8.80 -0.94 -7.60
N ALA A 371 -8.40 -0.91 -8.87
CA ALA A 371 -7.20 -0.20 -9.32
C ALA A 371 -7.31 1.33 -9.18
N VAL A 372 -8.46 1.92 -9.53
CA VAL A 372 -8.68 3.36 -9.37
C VAL A 372 -8.77 3.75 -7.88
N ARG A 373 -9.35 2.89 -7.04
CA ARG A 373 -9.29 3.03 -5.57
C ARG A 373 -7.85 2.96 -5.04
N GLN A 374 -7.01 2.09 -5.62
CA GLN A 374 -5.58 2.00 -5.30
C GLN A 374 -4.85 3.30 -5.65
N LEU A 375 -5.10 3.88 -6.83
CA LEU A 375 -4.53 5.16 -7.25
C LEU A 375 -4.87 6.29 -6.28
N ALA A 376 -6.15 6.37 -5.86
CA ALA A 376 -6.60 7.34 -4.87
C ALA A 376 -5.86 7.19 -3.52
N ALA A 377 -5.74 5.96 -3.03
CA ALA A 377 -5.06 5.67 -1.76
C ALA A 377 -3.55 6.03 -1.81
N ARG A 378 -2.92 5.84 -2.97
CA ARG A 378 -1.52 6.21 -3.22
C ARG A 378 -1.33 7.69 -3.58
N ARG A 379 -2.41 8.47 -3.71
CA ARG A 379 -2.40 9.88 -4.14
C ARG A 379 -1.71 10.07 -5.50
N VAL A 380 -1.92 9.13 -6.42
CA VAL A 380 -1.39 9.20 -7.79
C VAL A 380 -2.35 9.96 -8.67
N GLY A 381 -1.90 11.11 -9.20
CA GLY A 381 -2.74 12.02 -9.98
C GLY A 381 -3.83 12.70 -9.12
N PRO A 382 -4.78 13.43 -9.74
CA PRO A 382 -5.82 14.16 -9.01
C PRO A 382 -6.94 13.24 -8.49
N VAL A 383 -6.67 11.97 -8.18
CA VAL A 383 -7.70 10.99 -7.84
C VAL A 383 -8.12 11.13 -6.36
N VAL A 384 -9.42 11.32 -6.13
CA VAL A 384 -9.99 11.54 -4.79
C VAL A 384 -10.94 10.41 -4.44
N ARG A 385 -10.82 9.85 -3.24
CA ARG A 385 -11.78 8.89 -2.69
C ARG A 385 -12.79 9.60 -1.78
N ALA A 386 -14.05 9.22 -1.89
CA ALA A 386 -15.12 9.68 -1.01
C ALA A 386 -16.05 8.50 -0.69
N ASP A 387 -16.17 8.17 0.58
CA ASP A 387 -17.07 7.13 1.08
C ASP A 387 -18.27 7.81 1.76
N ARG A 388 -19.48 7.28 1.54
CA ARG A 388 -20.70 7.84 2.14
C ARG A 388 -21.78 6.77 2.34
N TYR A 389 -22.65 6.99 3.30
CA TYR A 389 -23.91 6.26 3.42
C TYR A 389 -25.00 7.00 2.68
N GLU A 390 -25.88 6.26 2.00
CA GLU A 390 -27.01 6.82 1.27
C GLU A 390 -28.30 6.06 1.63
N GLY A 391 -29.30 6.78 2.14
CA GLY A 391 -30.67 6.29 2.26
C GLY A 391 -31.56 6.89 1.18
N VAL A 392 -32.48 6.11 0.63
CA VAL A 392 -33.35 6.55 -0.46
C VAL A 392 -34.81 6.49 -0.04
N VAL A 393 -35.49 7.63 -0.08
CA VAL A 393 -36.92 7.77 0.20
C VAL A 393 -37.68 8.03 -1.10
N PHE A 394 -38.62 7.14 -1.41
CA PHE A 394 -39.43 7.20 -2.63
C PHE A 394 -40.87 7.67 -2.39
N ASP A 395 -41.48 7.34 -1.26
CA ASP A 395 -42.87 7.71 -0.98
C ASP A 395 -43.03 9.25 -0.95
N PRO A 396 -43.88 9.86 -1.81
CA PRO A 396 -44.01 11.31 -1.89
C PRO A 396 -44.47 11.98 -0.59
N VAL A 397 -45.26 11.27 0.24
CA VAL A 397 -45.72 11.80 1.53
C VAL A 397 -44.56 11.87 2.51
N ALA A 398 -43.73 10.82 2.58
CA ALA A 398 -42.50 10.78 3.36
C ALA A 398 -41.49 11.85 2.90
N GLN A 399 -41.28 11.99 1.58
CA GLN A 399 -40.44 13.06 1.02
C GLN A 399 -40.94 14.44 1.48
N GLY A 400 -42.25 14.70 1.37
CA GLY A 400 -42.86 15.96 1.77
C GLY A 400 -42.72 16.28 3.26
N ARG A 401 -42.79 15.26 4.14
CA ARG A 401 -42.57 15.44 5.58
C ARG A 401 -41.14 15.86 5.90
N ILE A 402 -40.15 15.23 5.26
CA ILE A 402 -38.73 15.60 5.42
C ILE A 402 -38.51 17.04 4.95
N LEU A 403 -38.96 17.38 3.74
CA LEU A 403 -38.78 18.73 3.20
C LEU A 403 -39.48 19.80 4.05
N ALA A 404 -40.68 19.52 4.56
CA ALA A 404 -41.39 20.42 5.47
C ALA A 404 -40.70 20.57 6.84
N HIS A 405 -40.04 19.51 7.34
CA HIS A 405 -39.20 19.59 8.52
C HIS A 405 -37.99 20.52 8.27
N LEU A 406 -37.29 20.33 7.15
CA LEU A 406 -36.12 21.15 6.78
C LEU A 406 -36.47 22.62 6.53
N ALA A 407 -37.59 22.90 5.86
CA ALA A 407 -38.06 24.25 5.60
C ALA A 407 -38.37 25.02 6.89
N ARG A 408 -38.94 24.35 7.91
CA ARG A 408 -39.16 24.96 9.25
C ARG A 408 -37.85 25.31 9.96
N GLY A 409 -36.78 24.57 9.68
CA GLY A 409 -35.43 24.84 10.18
C GLY A 409 -34.70 25.97 9.46
N GLY A 410 -35.27 26.54 8.38
CA GLY A 410 -34.65 27.61 7.61
C GLY A 410 -33.46 27.18 6.75
N ALA A 411 -33.30 25.88 6.48
CA ALA A 411 -32.20 25.39 5.66
C ALA A 411 -32.39 25.82 4.19
N PRO A 412 -31.38 26.46 3.56
CA PRO A 412 -31.50 26.92 2.19
C PRO A 412 -31.54 25.73 1.22
N VAL A 413 -32.42 25.82 0.22
CA VAL A 413 -32.47 24.87 -0.90
C VAL A 413 -31.70 25.48 -2.07
N VAL A 414 -30.74 24.73 -2.60
CA VAL A 414 -29.98 25.12 -3.80
C VAL A 414 -30.33 24.17 -4.94
N THR A 415 -30.83 24.71 -6.05
CA THR A 415 -31.09 23.92 -7.25
C THR A 415 -29.86 23.88 -8.14
N VAL A 416 -29.40 22.67 -8.46
CA VAL A 416 -28.21 22.42 -9.27
C VAL A 416 -28.61 21.59 -10.49
N ARG A 417 -28.20 22.04 -11.68
CA ARG A 417 -28.30 21.23 -12.91
C ARG A 417 -27.03 20.42 -13.10
N GLN A 418 -27.19 19.14 -13.37
CA GLN A 418 -26.08 18.23 -13.62
C GLN A 418 -26.25 17.56 -14.97
N ARG A 419 -25.18 17.53 -15.75
CA ARG A 419 -25.11 16.74 -16.98
C ARG A 419 -24.31 15.48 -16.69
N ILE A 420 -24.91 14.33 -16.92
CA ILE A 420 -24.38 13.01 -16.66
C ILE A 420 -24.13 12.33 -18.01
N LEU A 421 -22.88 11.96 -18.28
CA LEU A 421 -22.53 11.13 -19.42
C LEU A 421 -22.25 9.73 -18.87
N PRO A 422 -23.20 8.79 -18.98
CA PRO A 422 -23.01 7.45 -18.48
C PRO A 422 -22.01 6.69 -19.33
N TYR A 423 -21.14 5.93 -18.67
CA TYR A 423 -20.19 5.04 -19.32
C TYR A 423 -20.36 3.65 -18.73
N ASP A 424 -20.50 2.66 -19.60
CA ASP A 424 -20.62 1.29 -19.16
C ASP A 424 -19.88 0.32 -20.10
N ASP A 425 -19.75 -0.91 -19.63
CA ASP A 425 -19.35 -2.04 -20.44
C ASP A 425 -20.27 -2.19 -21.67
N PRO A 426 -19.74 -2.57 -22.85
CA PRO A 426 -20.55 -2.80 -24.03
C PRO A 426 -21.76 -3.73 -23.78
N ASP A 427 -21.58 -4.75 -22.94
CA ASP A 427 -22.61 -5.75 -22.64
C ASP A 427 -23.60 -5.30 -21.54
N ARG A 428 -23.44 -4.09 -21.00
CA ARG A 428 -24.28 -3.48 -19.93
C ARG A 428 -24.55 -4.41 -18.75
N THR A 429 -23.55 -5.18 -18.33
CA THR A 429 -23.72 -6.14 -17.23
C THR A 429 -23.75 -5.41 -15.88
N TYR A 430 -24.85 -5.53 -15.14
CA TYR A 430 -24.97 -4.93 -13.81
C TYR A 430 -24.12 -5.68 -12.76
N CYS A 431 -23.31 -4.95 -11.98
CA CYS A 431 -22.52 -5.53 -10.88
C CYS A 431 -22.32 -4.57 -9.70
N GLY A 432 -23.23 -3.61 -9.51
CA GLY A 432 -23.14 -2.61 -8.44
C GLY A 432 -22.02 -1.57 -8.63
N ILE A 433 -21.26 -1.63 -9.74
CA ILE A 433 -20.21 -0.67 -10.11
C ILE A 433 -20.65 0.08 -11.36
N SER A 434 -20.48 1.41 -11.32
CA SER A 434 -20.81 2.33 -12.42
C SER A 434 -19.70 3.33 -12.64
N ALA A 435 -19.55 3.78 -13.89
CA ALA A 435 -18.66 4.85 -14.27
C ALA A 435 -19.45 5.94 -15.02
N ARG A 436 -19.13 7.20 -14.80
CA ARG A 436 -19.76 8.31 -15.52
C ARG A 436 -18.88 9.54 -15.52
N ILE A 437 -19.08 10.40 -16.51
CA ILE A 437 -18.64 11.80 -16.42
C ILE A 437 -19.81 12.59 -15.83
N GLN A 438 -19.55 13.34 -14.76
CA GLN A 438 -20.52 14.25 -14.15
C GLN A 438 -20.02 15.67 -14.30
N LEU A 439 -20.85 16.53 -14.90
CA LEU A 439 -20.63 17.97 -15.03
C LEU A 439 -21.62 18.72 -14.13
N THR A 440 -21.11 19.64 -13.33
CA THR A 440 -21.88 20.46 -12.39
C THR A 440 -21.37 21.90 -12.46
N GLY A 441 -22.13 22.79 -13.11
CA GLY A 441 -21.60 24.12 -13.48
C GLY A 441 -20.34 23.99 -14.33
N ASP A 442 -19.28 24.69 -13.95
CA ASP A 442 -17.97 24.65 -14.63
C ASP A 442 -17.07 23.49 -14.16
N SER A 443 -17.53 22.68 -13.19
CA SER A 443 -16.76 21.55 -12.66
C SER A 443 -17.10 20.24 -13.37
N GLY A 444 -16.06 19.47 -13.71
CA GLY A 444 -16.18 18.14 -14.30
C GLY A 444 -15.42 17.09 -13.52
N ARG A 445 -15.96 15.87 -13.45
CA ARG A 445 -15.25 14.70 -12.92
C ARG A 445 -15.64 13.42 -13.63
N VAL A 446 -14.71 12.49 -13.74
CA VAL A 446 -15.03 11.06 -13.89
C VAL A 446 -15.33 10.51 -12.51
N GLN A 447 -16.47 9.85 -12.34
CA GLN A 447 -16.86 9.20 -11.10
C GLN A 447 -16.98 7.70 -11.34
N PHE A 448 -16.23 6.93 -10.54
CA PHE A 448 -16.44 5.51 -10.35
C PHE A 448 -17.17 5.34 -9.03
N LYS A 449 -18.33 4.67 -9.05
CA LYS A 449 -19.15 4.43 -7.86
C LYS A 449 -19.44 2.95 -7.72
N ARG A 450 -19.19 2.42 -6.52
CA ARG A 450 -19.62 1.09 -6.10
C ARG A 450 -20.67 1.23 -5.00
N ALA A 451 -21.87 0.74 -5.28
CA ALA A 451 -22.96 0.68 -4.32
C ALA A 451 -22.90 -0.63 -3.53
N ASN A 452 -22.77 -0.55 -2.20
CA ASN A 452 -22.79 -1.72 -1.32
C ASN A 452 -24.07 -1.72 -0.49
N VAL A 453 -25.04 -2.54 -0.91
CA VAL A 453 -26.25 -2.81 -0.14
C VAL A 453 -25.88 -3.66 1.07
N LEU A 454 -26.21 -3.18 2.27
CA LEU A 454 -26.00 -3.90 3.52
C LEU A 454 -27.33 -4.55 3.91
N PRO A 455 -27.41 -5.89 4.02
CA PRO A 455 -28.59 -6.56 4.54
C PRO A 455 -29.00 -5.96 5.89
N ASP A 456 -30.31 -5.83 6.11
CA ASP A 456 -30.90 -5.36 7.37
C ASP A 456 -30.61 -3.89 7.74
N ARG A 457 -30.09 -3.08 6.81
CA ARG A 457 -29.91 -1.63 6.99
C ARG A 457 -30.85 -0.83 6.07
N PRO A 458 -31.39 0.32 6.53
CA PRO A 458 -32.24 1.19 5.70
C PRO A 458 -31.43 2.10 4.75
N TYR A 459 -30.11 1.93 4.70
CA TYR A 459 -29.19 2.70 3.89
C TYR A 459 -28.11 1.78 3.30
N ARG A 460 -27.53 2.19 2.17
CA ARG A 460 -26.38 1.53 1.54
C ARG A 460 -25.09 2.29 1.86
N PHE A 461 -23.96 1.62 1.67
CA PHE A 461 -22.62 2.23 1.75
C PHE A 461 -22.02 2.36 0.35
N ASP A 462 -21.74 3.58 -0.06
CA ASP A 462 -21.22 3.89 -1.38
C ASP A 462 -19.74 4.26 -1.28
N GLU A 463 -18.91 3.49 -1.98
CA GLU A 463 -17.51 3.82 -2.23
C GLU A 463 -17.42 4.57 -3.56
N GLU A 464 -16.90 5.79 -3.54
CA GLU A 464 -16.71 6.58 -4.75
C GLU A 464 -15.26 7.01 -4.94
N VAL A 465 -14.82 6.96 -6.19
CA VAL A 465 -13.53 7.51 -6.61
C VAL A 465 -13.75 8.50 -7.73
N HIS A 466 -13.27 9.73 -7.55
CA HIS A 466 -13.46 10.85 -8.46
C HIS A 466 -12.11 11.21 -9.09
N VAL A 467 -12.11 11.43 -10.39
CA VAL A 467 -10.99 12.01 -11.14
C VAL A 467 -11.48 13.35 -11.66
N PRO A 468 -11.11 14.48 -11.05
CA PRO A 468 -11.37 15.82 -11.57
C PRO A 468 -10.84 15.94 -13.00
N ILE A 469 -11.63 16.61 -13.85
CA ILE A 469 -11.26 16.86 -15.24
C ILE A 469 -11.53 18.32 -15.59
N ASP A 470 -10.61 18.92 -16.33
CA ASP A 470 -10.78 20.27 -16.87
C ASP A 470 -11.60 20.24 -18.16
N ARG A 471 -11.47 19.16 -18.96
CA ARG A 471 -12.21 18.96 -20.20
C ARG A 471 -12.89 17.62 -20.21
N VAL A 472 -14.11 17.58 -20.75
CA VAL A 472 -14.87 16.34 -20.96
C VAL A 472 -14.03 15.31 -21.69
N THR A 473 -13.32 15.72 -22.75
CA THR A 473 -12.45 14.86 -23.58
C THR A 473 -11.39 14.11 -22.79
N ASP A 474 -10.92 14.66 -21.68
CA ASP A 474 -9.91 14.01 -20.85
C ASP A 474 -10.53 12.83 -20.08
N GLY A 475 -11.77 12.99 -19.62
CA GLY A 475 -12.57 11.92 -19.03
C GLY A 475 -12.99 10.85 -20.05
N GLU A 476 -13.34 11.26 -21.27
CA GLU A 476 -13.69 10.33 -22.36
C GLU A 476 -12.50 9.42 -22.70
N ARG A 477 -11.30 10.01 -22.90
CA ARG A 477 -10.06 9.26 -23.17
C ARG A 477 -9.73 8.27 -22.06
N LEU A 478 -9.91 8.67 -20.79
CA LEU A 478 -9.69 7.78 -19.64
C LEU A 478 -10.65 6.59 -19.66
N LEU A 479 -11.95 6.85 -19.84
CA LEU A 479 -12.97 5.80 -19.82
C LEU A 479 -12.85 4.86 -21.03
N GLU A 480 -12.54 5.39 -22.22
CA GLU A 480 -12.27 4.61 -23.42
C GLU A 480 -11.03 3.72 -23.26
N LEU A 481 -9.95 4.24 -22.67
CA LEU A 481 -8.76 3.45 -22.33
C LEU A 481 -9.12 2.28 -21.42
N LEU A 482 -9.99 2.50 -20.45
CA LEU A 482 -10.46 1.48 -19.50
C LEU A 482 -11.51 0.53 -20.10
N GLY A 483 -11.82 0.66 -21.40
CA GLY A 483 -12.73 -0.23 -22.10
C GLY A 483 -14.22 0.09 -21.91
N TYR A 484 -14.55 1.21 -21.26
CA TYR A 484 -15.93 1.68 -21.18
C TYR A 484 -16.38 2.28 -22.52
N ARG A 485 -17.70 2.30 -22.73
CA ARG A 485 -18.35 2.94 -23.87
C ARG A 485 -19.33 4.01 -23.40
N PRO A 486 -19.39 5.14 -24.12
CA PRO A 486 -20.36 6.18 -23.81
C PRO A 486 -21.76 5.69 -24.12
N PHE A 487 -22.69 6.14 -23.29
CA PHE A 487 -24.11 6.12 -23.57
C PHE A 487 -24.61 7.56 -23.64
N GLU A 488 -25.80 7.79 -24.20
CA GLU A 488 -26.22 9.15 -24.47
C GLU A 488 -26.34 9.97 -23.16
N PRO A 489 -25.90 11.24 -23.19
CA PRO A 489 -25.92 12.09 -22.02
C PRO A 489 -27.33 12.38 -21.51
N GLN A 490 -27.44 12.56 -20.19
CA GLN A 490 -28.68 12.93 -19.52
C GLN A 490 -28.47 14.19 -18.70
N GLU A 491 -29.49 15.03 -18.60
CA GLU A 491 -29.50 16.15 -17.67
C GLU A 491 -30.42 15.83 -16.50
N ARG A 492 -30.06 16.21 -15.28
CA ARG A 492 -30.94 16.08 -14.11
C ARG A 492 -30.94 17.37 -13.31
N SER A 493 -32.06 17.65 -12.66
CA SER A 493 -32.17 18.70 -11.66
C SER A 493 -32.05 18.09 -10.27
N VAL A 494 -31.20 18.66 -9.43
CA VAL A 494 -31.03 18.23 -8.04
C VAL A 494 -31.27 19.42 -7.13
N GLU A 495 -32.26 19.32 -6.26
CA GLU A 495 -32.44 20.27 -5.15
C GLU A 495 -31.65 19.74 -3.95
N VAL A 496 -30.74 20.58 -3.45
CA VAL A 496 -29.80 20.20 -2.40
C VAL A 496 -30.07 21.02 -1.16
N VAL A 497 -30.18 20.34 -0.02
CA VAL A 497 -30.18 20.94 1.32
C VAL A 497 -28.96 20.42 2.06
N GLU A 498 -28.04 21.31 2.40
CA GLU A 498 -26.85 21.00 3.19
C GLU A 498 -27.12 21.23 4.68
N LEU A 499 -26.80 20.23 5.49
CA LEU A 499 -26.90 20.25 6.94
C LEU A 499 -25.56 19.80 7.55
N PRO A 500 -25.27 20.09 8.82
CA PRO A 500 -24.12 19.51 9.50
C PRO A 500 -24.16 17.97 9.44
N GLY A 501 -23.20 17.36 8.74
CA GLY A 501 -23.06 15.90 8.60
C GLY A 501 -24.07 15.21 7.67
N LEU A 502 -24.95 15.96 7.00
CA LEU A 502 -26.01 15.41 6.14
C LEU A 502 -26.21 16.26 4.89
N ARG A 503 -26.41 15.59 3.76
CA ARG A 503 -26.86 16.21 2.52
C ARG A 503 -28.14 15.55 2.06
N VAL A 504 -29.19 16.34 1.86
CA VAL A 504 -30.47 15.86 1.34
C VAL A 504 -30.62 16.31 -0.11
N CYS A 505 -30.84 15.36 -1.02
CA CYS A 505 -30.89 15.56 -2.46
C CYS A 505 -32.23 15.09 -3.04
N VAL A 506 -33.08 16.01 -3.50
CA VAL A 506 -34.24 15.65 -4.32
C VAL A 506 -33.81 15.57 -5.77
N ASN A 507 -33.79 14.37 -6.32
CA ASN A 507 -33.31 14.08 -7.67
C ASN A 507 -34.50 13.98 -8.62
N THR A 508 -34.50 14.82 -9.66
CA THR A 508 -35.51 14.81 -10.71
C THR A 508 -34.86 14.51 -12.07
N TRP A 509 -35.27 13.40 -12.68
CA TRP A 509 -34.80 12.96 -13.99
C TRP A 509 -35.82 13.30 -15.10
N PRO A 510 -35.37 13.70 -16.31
CA PRO A 510 -36.26 13.94 -17.44
C PRO A 510 -37.05 12.68 -17.81
N GLY A 511 -38.36 12.84 -17.98
CA GLY A 511 -39.25 11.74 -18.35
C GLY A 511 -39.57 10.75 -17.23
N ALA A 512 -38.97 10.89 -16.03
CA ALA A 512 -39.35 10.09 -14.88
C ALA A 512 -40.71 10.58 -14.32
N PRO A 513 -41.64 9.67 -13.97
CA PRO A 513 -42.96 10.02 -13.46
C PRO A 513 -42.91 10.62 -12.04
N GLN A 514 -41.80 10.46 -11.32
CA GLN A 514 -41.62 10.95 -9.95
C GLN A 514 -40.14 11.21 -9.63
N SER A 515 -39.89 12.05 -8.63
CA SER A 515 -38.57 12.27 -8.02
C SER A 515 -38.32 11.27 -6.89
N TYR A 516 -37.06 11.17 -6.47
CA TYR A 516 -36.69 10.52 -5.22
C TYR A 516 -35.85 11.44 -4.35
N LEU A 517 -35.88 11.23 -3.04
CA LEU A 517 -35.07 11.95 -2.06
C LEU A 517 -33.94 11.02 -1.57
N GLY A 518 -32.70 11.40 -1.83
CA GLY A 518 -31.51 10.75 -1.28
C GLY A 518 -31.00 11.50 -0.04
N ILE A 519 -30.59 10.76 0.99
CA ILE A 519 -29.98 11.30 2.22
C ILE A 519 -28.56 10.75 2.29
N GLU A 520 -27.57 11.60 2.00
CA GLU A 520 -26.14 11.28 2.04
C GLU A 520 -25.53 11.71 3.39
N THR A 521 -24.72 10.86 4.00
CA THR A 521 -24.04 11.16 5.29
C THR A 521 -22.77 10.33 5.49
N ASP A 522 -21.86 10.81 6.34
CA ASP A 522 -20.75 10.03 6.90
C ASP A 522 -21.13 9.30 8.20
N ASP A 523 -22.21 9.72 8.87
CA ASP A 523 -22.75 9.11 10.09
C ASP A 523 -24.20 8.64 9.89
N PRO A 524 -24.43 7.31 9.77
CA PRO A 524 -25.78 6.78 9.63
C PRO A 524 -26.74 7.14 10.78
N ALA A 525 -26.24 7.47 11.97
CA ALA A 525 -27.09 7.91 13.07
C ALA A 525 -27.78 9.25 12.77
N ALA A 526 -27.11 10.15 12.05
CA ALA A 526 -27.68 11.42 11.61
C ALA A 526 -28.87 11.21 10.66
N LEU A 527 -28.76 10.27 9.72
CA LEU A 527 -29.85 9.87 8.84
C LEU A 527 -31.07 9.38 9.65
N LEU A 528 -30.86 8.50 10.61
CA LEU A 528 -31.95 7.96 11.43
C LEU A 528 -32.62 9.04 12.29
N ALA A 529 -31.83 9.96 12.85
CA ALA A 529 -32.34 11.09 13.62
C ALA A 529 -33.20 12.03 12.76
N LEU A 530 -32.81 12.27 11.50
CA LEU A 530 -33.61 13.07 10.56
C LEU A 530 -34.97 12.41 10.26
N LEU A 531 -34.97 11.09 10.02
CA LEU A 531 -36.22 10.35 9.76
C LEU A 531 -37.18 10.43 10.97
N ASP A 532 -36.66 10.23 12.18
CA ASP A 532 -37.44 10.32 13.42
C ASP A 532 -38.01 11.74 13.62
N ALA A 533 -37.17 12.77 13.47
CA ALA A 533 -37.57 14.16 13.63
C ALA A 533 -38.58 14.64 12.57
N ALA A 534 -38.58 14.03 11.39
CA ALA A 534 -39.56 14.26 10.32
C ALA A 534 -40.84 13.40 10.48
N GLY A 535 -40.88 12.47 11.44
CA GLY A 535 -42.00 11.54 11.60
C GLY A 535 -42.16 10.60 10.41
N VAL A 536 -41.03 10.17 9.82
CA VAL A 536 -40.97 9.23 8.71
C VAL A 536 -40.50 7.86 9.21
N PRO A 537 -41.30 6.80 9.07
CA PRO A 537 -40.88 5.45 9.44
C PRO A 537 -39.61 5.03 8.69
N VAL A 538 -38.69 4.36 9.38
CA VAL A 538 -37.44 3.85 8.77
C VAL A 538 -37.70 2.95 7.56
N ALA A 539 -38.82 2.22 7.54
CA ALA A 539 -39.22 1.36 6.41
C ALA A 539 -39.48 2.11 5.10
N GLU A 540 -39.73 3.42 5.14
CA GLU A 540 -39.86 4.28 3.94
C GLU A 540 -38.50 4.66 3.33
N CYS A 541 -37.41 4.41 4.07
CA CYS A 541 -36.04 4.62 3.63
C CYS A 541 -35.40 3.28 3.25
N GLY A 542 -34.96 3.16 2.01
CA GLY A 542 -34.39 1.93 1.46
C GLY A 542 -32.92 2.06 1.08
N PRO A 543 -32.13 0.97 1.18
CA PRO A 543 -30.75 0.90 0.72
C PRO A 543 -30.68 0.61 -0.80
N LEU A 544 -31.55 1.23 -1.60
CA LEU A 544 -31.77 0.86 -2.99
C LEU A 544 -30.49 1.07 -3.80
N ASP A 545 -30.11 0.11 -4.65
CA ASP A 545 -29.01 0.26 -5.59
C ASP A 545 -29.47 0.93 -6.91
N GLY A 546 -28.56 1.16 -7.86
CA GLY A 546 -28.91 1.76 -9.14
C GLY A 546 -30.03 1.03 -9.89
N LYS A 547 -30.04 -0.31 -9.89
CA LYS A 547 -31.05 -1.10 -10.60
C LYS A 547 -32.41 -0.96 -9.94
N ASP A 548 -32.48 -1.19 -8.64
CA ASP A 548 -33.76 -1.12 -7.92
C ASP A 548 -34.32 0.30 -7.87
N LEU A 549 -33.45 1.31 -7.83
CA LEU A 549 -33.81 2.72 -7.92
C LEU A 549 -34.45 3.06 -9.27
N PHE A 550 -33.84 2.64 -10.39
CA PHE A 550 -34.41 2.89 -11.73
C PHE A 550 -35.70 2.09 -11.98
N ASP A 551 -35.74 0.82 -11.55
CA ASP A 551 -36.94 -0.01 -11.64
C ASP A 551 -38.12 0.63 -10.89
N ARG A 552 -37.90 1.19 -9.68
CA ARG A 552 -38.93 1.91 -8.91
C ARG A 552 -39.36 3.24 -9.52
N MET A 553 -38.48 3.91 -10.27
CA MET A 553 -38.88 5.09 -11.07
C MET A 553 -39.73 4.71 -12.28
N GLY A 554 -39.97 3.42 -12.55
CA GLY A 554 -40.68 2.97 -13.75
C GLY A 554 -39.85 3.14 -15.02
N VAL A 555 -38.53 3.27 -14.86
CA VAL A 555 -37.59 3.47 -15.94
C VAL A 555 -36.73 2.22 -16.03
N ARG A 556 -36.93 1.38 -17.05
CA ARG A 556 -36.03 0.23 -17.20
C ARG A 556 -34.62 0.72 -17.58
N LEU A 557 -33.59 0.11 -17.00
CA LEU A 557 -32.18 0.39 -17.33
C LEU A 557 -31.85 0.28 -18.83
N ASP A 558 -32.52 -0.63 -19.55
CA ASP A 558 -32.43 -0.80 -21.01
C ASP A 558 -33.31 0.21 -21.80
N ARG A 559 -34.30 0.84 -21.14
CA ARG A 559 -35.25 1.83 -21.69
C ARG A 559 -34.99 3.26 -21.23
N LEU A 560 -33.85 3.56 -20.64
CA LEU A 560 -33.29 4.92 -20.70
C LEU A 560 -32.93 5.22 -22.17
N THR A 561 -33.95 5.43 -23.00
CA THR A 561 -33.88 6.11 -24.29
C THR A 561 -34.00 7.60 -23.98
N PHE A 562 -33.00 8.43 -24.18
CA PHE A 562 -32.33 8.73 -25.43
C PHE A 562 -33.28 9.32 -26.45
N GLY A 563 -33.54 10.60 -26.21
CA GLY A 563 -34.59 11.34 -26.87
C GLY A 563 -34.25 11.54 -28.33
N ALA A 564 -34.92 10.80 -29.20
CA ALA A 564 -35.03 11.17 -30.60
C ALA A 564 -35.79 12.50 -30.70
N ARG A 565 -35.09 13.56 -31.11
CA ARG A 565 -35.50 14.39 -32.24
C ARG A 565 -34.28 14.80 -33.06
#